data_AF-A0A974SIZ0-F1
#
_entry.id   AF-A0A974SIZ0-F1
#
_cell.length_a   1.000
_cell.length_b   1.000
_cell.length_c   1.000
_cell.angle_alpha   90.00
_cell.angle_beta   90.00
_cell.angle_gamma   90.00
#
_symmetry.space_group_name_H-M   'P 1'
#
loop_
_entity.id
_entity.type
_entity.pdbx_description
1 polymer ?
#
loop_
_entity_poly.entity_id
_entity_poly.type
_entity_poly.pdbx_seq_one_letter_code
_entity_poly.pdbx_strand_id
1 'polypeptide(L)'
;MSNLLTMRATEAVIALAFLSTLIWVVRRRNPLYAGAVIAGAICFVFDWAWCTRSFFNATFNRDLLPLPGITAQGVTYPWSIALAWGLAFGLPTVLLVIVSDWFDRRLGALQYVAIWFLGAIGMTALENFLTGVLRIYIYHQKPEYLIGTVPWSNVLLNGNLMLLCYVLSRSTWRWAALPANTGFSLASDDVRKGLVLGALPIWGAFVIAYLIQLFWYGLADPWTESGRPF
;
A
#
# COMPACT_ATOMS: atom_id res chain seq x y z
N MET A 1 -17.79 -19.15 -0.83
CA MET A 1 -17.12 -18.26 -1.81
C MET A 1 -17.98 -17.01 -1.95
N SER A 2 -17.39 -15.82 -1.93
CA SER A 2 -18.13 -14.58 -2.19
C SER A 2 -18.69 -14.63 -3.61
N ASN A 3 -19.92 -14.17 -3.83
CA ASN A 3 -20.52 -14.21 -5.17
C ASN A 3 -19.95 -13.08 -6.05
N LEU A 4 -20.11 -13.23 -7.38
CA LEU A 4 -19.64 -12.26 -8.37
C LEU A 4 -20.10 -10.82 -8.08
N LEU A 5 -21.35 -10.66 -7.61
CA LEU A 5 -21.92 -9.37 -7.27
C LEU A 5 -21.14 -8.70 -6.12
N THR A 6 -20.78 -9.44 -5.07
CA THR A 6 -19.95 -8.93 -3.97
C THR A 6 -18.58 -8.47 -4.48
N MET A 7 -17.95 -9.23 -5.37
CA MET A 7 -16.65 -8.84 -5.96
C MET A 7 -16.78 -7.53 -6.75
N ARG A 8 -17.74 -7.45 -7.67
CA ARG A 8 -17.97 -6.24 -8.47
C ARG A 8 -18.32 -5.02 -7.63
N ALA A 9 -19.16 -5.19 -6.60
CA ALA A 9 -19.48 -4.12 -5.66
C ALA A 9 -18.24 -3.65 -4.88
N THR A 10 -17.41 -4.58 -4.43
CA THR A 10 -16.14 -4.28 -3.75
C THR A 10 -15.20 -3.48 -4.65
N GLU A 11 -15.03 -3.91 -5.91
CA GLU A 11 -14.20 -3.19 -6.89
C GLU A 11 -14.73 -1.79 -7.18
N ALA A 12 -16.05 -1.64 -7.33
CA ALA A 12 -16.67 -0.34 -7.52
C ALA A 12 -16.43 0.59 -6.31
N VAL A 13 -16.56 0.08 -5.09
CA VAL A 13 -16.29 0.86 -3.86
C VAL A 13 -14.82 1.29 -3.81
N ILE A 14 -13.89 0.39 -4.06
CA ILE A 14 -12.45 0.70 -4.06
C ILE A 14 -12.13 1.73 -5.16
N ALA A 15 -12.66 1.55 -6.37
CA ALA A 15 -12.43 2.46 -7.48
C ALA A 15 -13.01 3.86 -7.21
N LEU A 16 -14.22 3.94 -6.68
CA LEU A 16 -14.86 5.21 -6.31
C LEU A 16 -14.11 5.90 -5.16
N ALA A 17 -13.68 5.15 -4.15
CA ALA A 17 -12.87 5.69 -3.05
C ALA A 17 -11.53 6.24 -3.55
N PHE A 18 -10.86 5.50 -4.43
CA PHE A 18 -9.61 5.93 -5.04
C PHE A 18 -9.78 7.17 -5.93
N LEU A 19 -10.79 7.17 -6.80
CA LEU A 19 -11.11 8.33 -7.65
C LEU A 19 -11.45 9.57 -6.80
N SER A 20 -12.27 9.39 -5.76
CA SER A 20 -12.61 10.47 -4.83
C SER A 20 -11.37 11.02 -4.12
N THR A 21 -10.45 10.13 -3.74
CA THR A 21 -9.16 10.49 -3.16
C THR A 21 -8.29 11.26 -4.15
N LEU A 22 -8.19 10.80 -5.40
CA LEU A 22 -7.44 11.50 -6.46
C LEU A 22 -8.01 12.90 -6.73
N ILE A 23 -9.33 13.01 -6.87
CA ILE A 23 -10.01 14.31 -7.04
C ILE A 23 -9.71 15.21 -5.84
N TRP A 24 -9.78 14.68 -4.62
CA TRP A 24 -9.48 15.44 -3.40
C TRP A 24 -8.03 15.94 -3.40
N VAL A 25 -7.02 15.09 -3.63
CA VAL A 25 -5.61 15.53 -3.63
C VAL A 25 -5.28 16.50 -4.76
N VAL A 26 -5.87 16.33 -5.95
CA VAL A 26 -5.72 17.27 -7.07
C VAL A 26 -6.33 18.62 -6.74
N ARG A 27 -7.52 18.64 -6.12
CA ARG A 27 -8.18 19.88 -5.67
C ARG A 27 -7.40 20.62 -4.59
N ARG A 28 -6.56 19.92 -3.83
CA ARG A 28 -5.63 20.54 -2.86
C ARG A 28 -4.45 21.26 -3.53
N ARG A 29 -4.32 21.17 -4.87
CA ARG A 29 -3.29 21.86 -5.67
C ARG A 29 -1.87 21.63 -5.14
N ASN A 30 -1.63 20.44 -4.59
CA ASN A 30 -0.33 20.01 -4.12
C ASN A 30 0.08 18.74 -4.88
N PRO A 31 0.99 18.84 -5.87
CA PRO A 31 1.39 17.71 -6.70
C PRO A 31 2.07 16.59 -5.92
N LEU A 32 2.66 16.87 -4.75
CA LEU A 32 3.24 15.84 -3.88
C LEU A 32 2.16 14.88 -3.35
N TYR A 33 0.94 15.38 -3.04
CA TYR A 33 -0.16 14.52 -2.58
C TYR A 33 -0.66 13.58 -3.67
N ALA A 34 -0.82 14.11 -4.89
CA ALA A 34 -1.19 13.28 -6.04
C ALA A 34 -0.10 12.25 -6.35
N GLY A 35 1.18 12.67 -6.31
CA GLY A 35 2.32 11.79 -6.49
C GLY A 35 2.32 10.61 -5.51
N ALA A 36 2.11 10.88 -4.21
CA ALA A 36 2.05 9.83 -3.19
C ALA A 36 0.89 8.84 -3.41
N VAL A 37 -0.32 9.32 -3.73
CA VAL A 37 -1.49 8.46 -3.97
C VAL A 37 -1.30 7.60 -5.24
N ILE A 38 -0.84 8.22 -6.33
CA ILE A 38 -0.58 7.52 -7.61
C ILE A 38 0.54 6.50 -7.43
N ALA A 39 1.61 6.85 -6.73
CA ALA A 39 2.72 5.93 -6.47
C ALA A 39 2.30 4.73 -5.64
N GLY A 40 1.47 4.95 -4.61
CA GLY A 40 0.84 3.86 -3.85
C GLY A 40 0.06 2.93 -4.77
N ALA A 41 -0.74 3.48 -5.70
CA ALA A 41 -1.47 2.64 -6.64
C ALA A 41 -0.56 1.88 -7.61
N ILE A 42 0.56 2.46 -8.02
CA ILE A 42 1.55 1.84 -8.91
C ILE A 42 2.45 0.84 -8.18
N CYS A 43 2.37 0.70 -6.85
CA CYS A 43 3.18 -0.27 -6.10
C CYS A 43 2.94 -1.72 -6.52
N PHE A 44 1.90 -2.02 -7.33
CA PHE A 44 1.77 -3.30 -8.03
C PHE A 44 3.01 -3.66 -8.88
N VAL A 45 3.87 -2.72 -9.26
CA VAL A 45 5.14 -3.05 -9.95
C VAL A 45 6.07 -3.91 -9.09
N PHE A 46 5.88 -3.92 -7.77
CA PHE A 46 6.56 -4.81 -6.82
C PHE A 46 5.86 -6.19 -6.69
N ASP A 47 4.79 -6.47 -7.45
CA ASP A 47 3.98 -7.69 -7.33
C ASP A 47 4.68 -8.98 -7.63
N TRP A 48 5.80 -8.94 -8.36
CA TRP A 48 6.61 -10.13 -8.56
C TRP A 48 6.90 -10.77 -7.20
N ALA A 49 7.16 -9.97 -6.16
CA ALA A 49 7.31 -10.46 -4.80
C ALA A 49 6.01 -11.05 -4.23
N TRP A 50 4.86 -10.41 -4.42
CA TRP A 50 3.61 -10.80 -3.76
C TRP A 50 3.05 -12.13 -4.24
N CYS A 51 3.28 -12.42 -5.52
CA CYS A 51 2.84 -13.66 -6.13
C CYS A 51 3.88 -14.77 -6.03
N THR A 52 5.09 -14.50 -5.53
CA THR A 52 6.12 -15.53 -5.36
C THR A 52 5.80 -16.50 -4.23
N ARG A 53 6.07 -17.78 -4.50
CA ARG A 53 6.01 -18.86 -3.50
C ARG A 53 6.88 -18.58 -2.26
N SER A 54 8.03 -17.94 -2.43
CA SER A 54 9.01 -17.73 -1.37
C SER A 54 8.75 -16.49 -0.50
N PHE A 55 7.71 -15.71 -0.81
CA PHE A 55 7.38 -14.50 -0.06
C PHE A 55 5.94 -14.58 0.44
N PHE A 56 4.99 -13.96 -0.25
CA PHE A 56 3.60 -13.96 0.20
C PHE A 56 2.76 -15.13 -0.27
N ASN A 57 3.15 -15.87 -1.30
CA ASN A 57 2.39 -17.01 -1.83
C ASN A 57 0.86 -16.74 -1.87
N ALA A 58 0.43 -15.59 -2.39
CA ALA A 58 -0.97 -15.15 -2.32
C ALA A 58 -1.70 -15.28 -3.67
N THR A 59 -2.90 -15.85 -3.71
CA THR A 59 -3.75 -15.90 -4.92
C THR A 59 -4.91 -14.93 -4.80
N PHE A 60 -5.31 -14.30 -5.90
CA PHE A 60 -6.51 -13.46 -5.96
C PHE A 60 -7.75 -14.27 -6.32
N ASN A 61 -8.91 -13.75 -5.93
CA ASN A 61 -10.21 -14.24 -6.39
C ASN A 61 -10.32 -14.06 -7.92
N ARG A 62 -10.68 -15.13 -8.63
CA ARG A 62 -10.76 -15.16 -10.10
C ARG A 62 -11.86 -14.27 -10.67
N ASP A 63 -12.84 -13.92 -9.85
CA ASP A 63 -13.94 -13.06 -10.28
C ASP A 63 -13.54 -11.58 -10.32
N LEU A 64 -12.41 -11.16 -9.76
CA LEU A 64 -11.92 -9.77 -9.83
C LEU A 64 -11.51 -9.39 -11.26
N LEU A 65 -11.66 -8.11 -11.61
CA LEU A 65 -11.24 -7.60 -12.91
C LEU A 65 -9.70 -7.61 -13.01
N PRO A 66 -9.14 -8.34 -14.00
CA PRO A 66 -7.71 -8.41 -14.16
C PRO A 66 -7.13 -7.08 -14.65
N LEU A 67 -5.96 -6.71 -14.14
CA LEU A 67 -5.08 -5.68 -14.66
C LEU A 67 -4.32 -6.25 -15.86
N PRO A 68 -4.64 -5.84 -17.11
CA PRO A 68 -4.07 -6.45 -18.30
C PRO A 68 -2.54 -6.33 -18.33
N GLY A 69 -1.87 -7.42 -18.67
CA GLY A 69 -0.41 -7.47 -18.80
C GLY A 69 0.36 -7.56 -17.47
N ILE A 70 -0.33 -7.56 -16.32
CA ILE A 70 0.30 -7.72 -15.01
C ILE A 70 -0.02 -9.12 -14.47
N THR A 71 0.89 -10.05 -14.74
CA THR A 71 0.84 -11.43 -14.27
C THR A 71 2.21 -11.81 -13.71
N ALA A 72 2.23 -12.43 -12.54
CA ALA A 72 3.44 -12.96 -11.93
C ALA A 72 3.20 -14.41 -11.50
N GLN A 73 4.06 -15.33 -11.96
CA GLN A 73 3.96 -16.78 -11.67
C GLN A 73 2.54 -17.35 -11.91
N GLY A 74 1.91 -16.98 -13.02
CA GLY A 74 0.57 -17.43 -13.39
C GLY A 74 -0.59 -16.81 -12.60
N VAL A 75 -0.32 -15.88 -11.68
CA VAL A 75 -1.34 -15.10 -10.98
C VAL A 75 -1.51 -13.75 -11.65
N THR A 76 -2.72 -13.50 -12.15
CA THR A 76 -3.10 -12.20 -12.70
C THR A 76 -3.47 -11.26 -11.58
N TYR A 77 -2.90 -10.06 -11.62
CA TYR A 77 -3.18 -9.06 -10.61
C TYR A 77 -4.50 -8.35 -10.90
N PRO A 78 -5.36 -8.09 -9.90
CA PRO A 78 -6.60 -7.35 -10.12
C PRO A 78 -6.41 -5.84 -9.96
N TRP A 79 -7.15 -5.05 -10.75
CA TRP A 79 -7.11 -3.57 -10.66
C TRP A 79 -7.44 -3.07 -9.25
N SER A 80 -8.40 -3.69 -8.58
CA SER A 80 -8.84 -3.28 -7.24
C SER A 80 -7.74 -3.36 -6.20
N ILE A 81 -6.81 -4.32 -6.29
CA ILE A 81 -5.68 -4.38 -5.35
C ILE A 81 -4.69 -3.25 -5.60
N ALA A 82 -4.38 -2.93 -6.88
CA ALA A 82 -3.56 -1.78 -7.21
C ALA A 82 -4.15 -0.49 -6.61
N LEU A 83 -5.45 -0.24 -6.81
CA LEU A 83 -6.11 0.94 -6.24
C LEU A 83 -6.13 0.92 -4.70
N ALA A 84 -6.30 -0.26 -4.10
CA ALA A 84 -6.26 -0.43 -2.64
C ALA A 84 -4.90 -0.02 -2.06
N TRP A 85 -3.77 -0.30 -2.72
CA TRP A 85 -2.45 0.17 -2.27
C TRP A 85 -2.35 1.70 -2.21
N GLY A 86 -2.93 2.39 -3.20
CA GLY A 86 -3.05 3.85 -3.19
C GLY A 86 -3.84 4.38 -1.99
N LEU A 87 -4.93 3.69 -1.62
CA LEU A 87 -5.76 4.01 -0.46
C LEU A 87 -5.14 3.61 0.88
N ALA A 88 -4.32 2.57 0.89
CA ALA A 88 -3.73 1.97 2.08
C ALA A 88 -2.45 2.68 2.53
N PHE A 89 -1.63 3.15 1.58
CA PHE A 89 -0.33 3.75 1.90
C PHE A 89 -0.19 5.15 1.34
N GLY A 90 -0.74 5.43 0.15
CA GLY A 90 -0.71 6.78 -0.43
C GLY A 90 -1.53 7.78 0.38
N LEU A 91 -2.83 7.53 0.53
CA LEU A 91 -3.74 8.43 1.26
C LEU A 91 -3.37 8.62 2.73
N PRO A 92 -3.12 7.56 3.54
CA PRO A 92 -2.77 7.74 4.95
C PRO A 92 -1.48 8.53 5.11
N THR A 93 -0.49 8.35 4.23
CA THR A 93 0.73 9.16 4.23
C THR A 93 0.43 10.64 4.02
N VAL A 94 -0.42 10.97 3.03
CA VAL A 94 -0.86 12.35 2.80
C VAL A 94 -1.56 12.93 4.03
N LEU A 95 -2.48 12.18 4.63
CA LEU A 95 -3.19 12.62 5.83
C LEU A 95 -2.24 12.83 7.00
N LEU A 96 -1.35 11.88 7.28
CA LEU A 96 -0.37 11.94 8.36
C LEU A 96 0.56 13.14 8.21
N VAL A 97 0.96 13.50 6.99
CA VAL A 97 1.78 14.69 6.78
C VAL A 97 0.99 15.97 6.97
N ILE A 98 -0.27 16.04 6.50
CA ILE A 98 -1.14 17.20 6.76
C ILE A 98 -1.29 17.45 8.26
N VAL A 99 -1.38 16.40 9.08
CA VAL A 99 -1.53 16.52 10.53
C VAL A 99 -0.22 16.39 11.31
N SER A 100 0.94 16.43 10.64
CA SER A 100 2.24 16.18 11.29
C SER A 100 2.56 17.17 12.41
N ASP A 101 2.22 18.45 12.25
CA ASP A 101 2.40 19.46 13.30
C ASP A 101 1.56 19.20 14.55
N TRP A 102 0.42 18.53 14.41
CA TRP A 102 -0.39 18.10 15.55
C TRP A 102 0.29 16.94 16.28
N PHE A 103 0.80 15.95 15.53
CA PHE A 103 1.55 14.83 16.10
C PHE A 103 2.82 15.28 16.81
N ASP A 104 3.57 16.21 16.23
CA ASP A 104 4.76 16.80 16.84
C ASP A 104 4.45 17.44 18.21
N ARG A 105 3.39 18.25 18.27
CA ARG A 105 3.00 18.95 19.50
C ARG A 105 2.43 18.03 20.57
N ARG A 106 1.72 16.96 20.19
CA ARG A 106 1.03 16.08 21.14
C ARG A 106 1.85 14.89 21.59
N LEU A 107 2.60 14.27 20.69
CA LEU A 107 3.31 13.03 20.94
C LEU A 107 4.84 13.18 20.87
N GLY A 108 5.37 14.26 20.26
CA GLY A 108 6.81 14.43 20.08
C GLY A 108 7.43 13.23 19.37
N ALA A 109 8.48 12.64 19.94
CA ALA A 109 9.11 11.44 19.39
C ALA A 109 8.20 10.19 19.40
N LEU A 110 7.21 10.12 20.29
CA LEU A 110 6.30 8.96 20.36
C LEU A 110 5.38 8.85 19.15
N GLN A 111 5.27 9.89 18.32
CA GLN A 111 4.48 9.83 17.09
C GLN A 111 4.95 8.72 16.15
N TYR A 112 6.26 8.43 16.08
CA TYR A 112 6.79 7.41 15.21
C TYR A 112 6.33 6.01 15.64
N VAL A 113 6.32 5.76 16.95
CA VAL A 113 5.78 4.53 17.53
C VAL A 113 4.28 4.43 17.28
N ALA A 114 3.53 5.52 17.50
CA ALA A 114 2.09 5.55 17.26
C ALA A 114 1.72 5.29 15.79
N ILE A 115 2.44 5.91 14.84
CA ILE A 115 2.23 5.71 13.40
C ILE A 115 2.61 4.29 12.98
N TRP A 116 3.68 3.74 13.55
CA TRP A 116 4.04 2.34 13.31
C TRP A 116 2.92 1.40 13.78
N PHE A 117 2.37 1.59 14.99
CA PHE A 117 1.26 0.78 15.48
C PHE A 117 -0.03 0.97 14.68
N LEU A 118 -0.29 2.19 14.20
CA LEU A 118 -1.42 2.46 13.31
C LEU A 118 -1.30 1.63 12.02
N GLY A 119 -0.10 1.56 11.44
CA GLY A 119 0.18 0.69 10.30
C GLY A 119 0.03 -0.79 10.68
N ALA A 120 0.77 -1.24 11.68
CA ALA A 120 0.86 -2.64 12.08
C ALA A 120 -0.51 -3.25 12.45
N ILE A 121 -1.33 -2.53 13.22
CA ILE A 121 -2.64 -3.02 13.67
C ILE A 121 -3.72 -2.67 12.67
N GLY A 122 -3.78 -1.40 12.24
CA GLY A 122 -4.84 -0.90 11.37
C GLY A 122 -4.84 -1.57 10.00
N MET A 123 -3.67 -1.69 9.37
CA MET A 123 -3.56 -2.35 8.07
C MET A 123 -3.75 -3.86 8.18
N THR A 124 -3.23 -4.52 9.22
CA THR A 124 -3.47 -5.96 9.39
C THR A 124 -4.93 -6.26 9.68
N ALA A 125 -5.66 -5.40 10.40
CA ALA A 125 -7.10 -5.54 10.57
C ALA A 125 -7.84 -5.39 9.23
N LEU A 126 -7.45 -4.40 8.41
CA LEU A 126 -7.99 -4.24 7.06
C LEU A 126 -7.69 -5.47 6.19
N GLU A 127 -6.45 -5.95 6.15
CA GLU A 127 -6.07 -7.14 5.39
C GLU A 127 -6.84 -8.39 5.83
N ASN A 128 -7.04 -8.58 7.14
CA ASN A 128 -7.87 -9.67 7.66
C ASN A 128 -9.31 -9.57 7.18
N PHE A 129 -9.86 -8.35 7.10
CA PHE A 129 -11.18 -8.15 6.51
C PHE A 129 -11.20 -8.48 5.01
N LEU A 130 -10.20 -8.03 4.25
CA LEU A 130 -10.12 -8.30 2.80
C LEU A 130 -9.91 -9.80 2.49
N THR A 131 -9.11 -10.50 3.28
CA THR A 131 -8.75 -11.91 3.06
C THR A 131 -9.73 -12.90 3.71
N GLY A 132 -10.19 -12.61 4.94
CA GLY A 132 -11.08 -13.48 5.69
C GLY A 132 -12.56 -13.30 5.36
N VAL A 133 -13.03 -12.05 5.31
CA VAL A 133 -14.45 -11.73 5.08
C VAL A 133 -14.75 -11.62 3.59
N LEU A 134 -14.07 -10.72 2.89
CA LEU A 134 -14.33 -10.50 1.46
C LEU A 134 -13.71 -11.58 0.57
N ARG A 135 -12.64 -12.24 1.03
CA ARG A 135 -11.87 -13.24 0.28
C ARG A 135 -11.40 -12.71 -1.07
N ILE A 136 -10.89 -11.47 -1.10
CA ILE A 136 -10.32 -10.84 -2.29
C ILE A 136 -9.04 -11.57 -2.70
N TYR A 137 -8.26 -12.02 -1.72
CA TYR A 137 -7.09 -12.85 -1.91
C TYR A 137 -6.90 -13.80 -0.73
N ILE A 138 -6.07 -14.82 -0.93
CA ILE A 138 -5.79 -15.89 0.02
C ILE A 138 -4.28 -16.08 0.12
N TYR A 139 -3.78 -16.04 1.34
CA TYR A 139 -2.43 -16.45 1.71
C TYR A 139 -2.39 -17.99 1.86
N HIS A 140 -1.45 -18.65 1.19
CA HIS A 140 -1.23 -20.10 1.24
C HIS A 140 -0.08 -20.45 2.21
N GLN A 141 -0.25 -20.06 3.47
CA GLN A 141 0.72 -20.21 4.56
C GLN A 141 0.14 -21.12 5.63
N LYS A 142 0.99 -21.86 6.33
CA LYS A 142 0.56 -22.77 7.39
C LYS A 142 -0.13 -21.99 8.52
N PRO A 143 -1.16 -22.57 9.16
CA PRO A 143 -1.99 -21.85 10.13
C PRO A 143 -1.20 -21.27 11.30
N GLU A 144 -0.13 -21.93 11.76
CA GLU A 144 0.72 -21.46 12.85
C GLU A 144 1.45 -20.12 12.57
N TYR A 145 1.52 -19.70 11.29
CA TYR A 145 2.11 -18.43 10.90
C TYR A 145 1.08 -17.34 10.59
N LEU A 146 -0.22 -17.60 10.79
CA LEU A 146 -1.29 -16.66 10.50
C LEU A 146 -1.81 -15.97 11.77
N ILE A 147 -2.01 -14.66 11.68
CA ILE A 147 -2.87 -13.89 12.59
C ILE A 147 -4.19 -13.67 11.85
N GLY A 148 -5.17 -14.51 12.16
CA GLY A 148 -6.41 -14.61 11.40
C GLY A 148 -6.14 -15.28 10.05
N THR A 149 -6.24 -14.52 8.96
CA THR A 149 -5.97 -14.99 7.59
C THR A 149 -4.72 -14.36 6.98
N VAL A 150 -3.95 -13.60 7.75
CA VAL A 150 -2.81 -12.81 7.30
C VAL A 150 -1.52 -13.33 7.96
N PRO A 151 -0.40 -13.50 7.25
CA PRO A 151 0.88 -13.87 7.85
C PRO A 151 1.28 -12.88 8.94
N TRP A 152 1.73 -13.36 10.10
CA TRP A 152 2.11 -12.48 11.22
C TRP A 152 3.20 -11.47 10.82
N SER A 153 4.07 -11.85 9.87
CA SER A 153 5.13 -11.00 9.36
C SER A 153 4.61 -9.76 8.60
N ASN A 154 3.37 -9.77 8.10
CA ASN A 154 2.72 -8.59 7.53
C ASN A 154 2.47 -7.50 8.57
N VAL A 155 2.31 -7.85 9.85
CA VAL A 155 2.17 -6.85 10.93
C VAL A 155 3.41 -5.95 10.96
N LEU A 156 4.60 -6.56 10.90
CA LEU A 156 5.86 -5.83 10.85
C LEU A 156 6.00 -5.05 9.54
N LEU A 157 5.68 -5.68 8.41
CA LEU A 157 5.75 -5.00 7.11
C LEU A 157 4.86 -3.77 7.09
N ASN A 158 3.60 -3.89 7.52
CA ASN A 158 2.62 -2.81 7.50
C ASN A 158 3.00 -1.66 8.43
N GLY A 159 3.50 -1.96 9.61
CA GLY A 159 4.05 -0.94 10.51
C GLY A 159 5.24 -0.21 9.89
N ASN A 160 6.18 -0.96 9.29
CA ASN A 160 7.35 -0.40 8.63
C ASN A 160 6.98 0.43 7.41
N LEU A 161 6.09 -0.05 6.54
CA LEU A 161 5.60 0.69 5.38
C LEU A 161 4.94 2.00 5.79
N MET A 162 4.02 1.98 6.76
CA MET A 162 3.35 3.20 7.22
C MET A 162 4.34 4.20 7.81
N LEU A 163 5.24 3.74 8.69
CA LEU A 163 6.25 4.59 9.30
C LEU A 163 7.23 5.17 8.27
N LEU A 164 7.76 4.33 7.38
CA LEU A 164 8.74 4.76 6.37
C LEU A 164 8.12 5.69 5.34
N CYS A 165 6.91 5.39 4.84
CA CYS A 165 6.18 6.30 3.97
C CYS A 165 6.01 7.66 4.65
N TYR A 166 5.60 7.68 5.92
CA TYR A 166 5.48 8.92 6.68
C TYR A 166 6.82 9.68 6.84
N VAL A 167 7.87 9.02 7.34
CA VAL A 167 9.16 9.64 7.63
C VAL A 167 9.83 10.17 6.37
N LEU A 168 9.88 9.36 5.31
CA LEU A 168 10.47 9.76 4.04
C LEU A 168 9.69 10.89 3.42
N SER A 169 8.35 10.80 3.39
CA SER A 169 7.55 11.82 2.74
C SER A 169 7.61 13.13 3.51
N ARG A 170 7.55 13.10 4.85
CA ARG A 170 7.72 14.30 5.69
C ARG A 170 9.06 14.99 5.43
N SER A 171 10.12 14.21 5.23
CA SER A 171 11.44 14.75 4.88
C SER A 171 11.44 15.39 3.49
N THR A 172 10.87 14.69 2.50
CA THR A 172 10.74 15.21 1.13
C THR A 172 9.87 16.44 1.05
N TRP A 173 8.77 16.53 1.82
CA TRP A 173 7.93 17.74 1.88
C TRP A 173 8.69 18.96 2.37
N ARG A 174 9.57 18.79 3.36
CA ARG A 174 10.44 19.87 3.85
C ARG A 174 11.49 20.29 2.81
N TRP A 175 12.00 19.33 2.04
CA TRP A 175 13.08 19.56 1.07
C TRP A 175 12.60 20.04 -0.30
N ALA A 176 11.38 19.68 -0.70
CA ALA A 176 10.89 19.93 -2.05
C ALA A 176 10.78 21.43 -2.38
N ALA A 177 10.66 22.29 -1.35
CA ALA A 177 10.57 23.75 -1.45
C ALA A 177 9.61 24.23 -2.57
N LEU A 178 8.55 23.47 -2.84
CA LEU A 178 7.60 23.81 -3.88
C LEU A 178 6.75 25.01 -3.44
N PRO A 179 6.44 25.95 -4.33
CA PRO A 179 5.54 27.05 -4.04
C PRO A 179 4.20 26.55 -3.49
N ALA A 180 3.64 27.24 -2.51
CA ALA A 180 2.27 26.99 -2.07
C ALA A 180 1.32 27.23 -3.27
N ASN A 181 0.52 26.22 -3.63
CA ASN A 181 -0.44 26.30 -4.74
C ASN A 181 0.17 26.50 -6.13
N THR A 182 1.11 25.64 -6.54
CA THR A 182 1.67 25.58 -7.92
C THR A 182 0.62 25.35 -9.03
N GLY A 183 -0.66 25.21 -8.68
CA GLY A 183 -1.71 24.80 -9.60
C GLY A 183 -1.61 23.30 -9.90
N PHE A 184 -2.34 22.85 -10.92
CA PHE A 184 -2.30 21.46 -11.35
C PHE A 184 -2.37 21.38 -12.87
N SER A 185 -1.31 21.86 -13.52
CA SER A 185 -1.10 21.70 -14.96
C SER A 185 0.00 20.68 -15.21
N LEU A 186 -0.31 19.56 -15.89
CA LEU A 186 0.68 18.52 -16.21
C LEU A 186 1.81 18.99 -17.13
N ALA A 187 1.62 20.12 -17.81
CA ALA A 187 2.67 20.76 -18.62
C ALA A 187 3.70 21.51 -17.78
N SER A 188 3.39 21.81 -16.51
CA SER A 188 4.30 22.52 -15.60
C SER A 188 5.39 21.59 -15.06
N ASP A 189 6.63 22.04 -15.13
CA ASP A 189 7.77 21.34 -14.53
C ASP A 189 7.64 21.18 -13.02
N ASP A 190 7.08 22.17 -12.32
CA ASP A 190 6.85 22.09 -10.88
C ASP A 190 5.83 21.02 -10.50
N VAL A 191 4.79 20.84 -11.32
CA VAL A 191 3.80 19.77 -11.12
C VAL A 191 4.44 18.41 -11.37
N ARG A 192 5.20 18.24 -12.46
CA ARG A 192 5.91 16.98 -12.74
C ARG A 192 6.93 16.65 -11.66
N LYS A 193 7.74 17.63 -11.26
CA LYS A 193 8.69 17.51 -10.14
C LYS A 193 7.97 17.12 -8.85
N GLY A 194 6.85 17.76 -8.54
CA GLY A 194 6.05 17.44 -7.35
C GLY A 194 5.44 16.04 -7.41
N LEU A 195 4.95 15.58 -8.56
CA LEU A 195 4.46 14.20 -8.71
C LEU A 195 5.57 13.18 -8.43
N VAL A 196 6.76 13.40 -9.01
CA VAL A 196 7.93 12.52 -8.81
C VAL A 196 8.39 12.54 -7.36
N LEU A 197 8.57 13.73 -6.78
CA LEU A 197 8.99 13.88 -5.39
C LEU A 197 7.95 13.34 -4.40
N GLY A 198 6.67 13.35 -4.75
CA GLY A 198 5.63 12.71 -3.94
C GLY A 198 5.66 11.19 -4.04
N ALA A 199 6.04 10.66 -5.21
CA ALA A 199 6.12 9.23 -5.48
C ALA A 199 7.33 8.55 -4.83
N LEU A 200 8.50 9.18 -4.90
CA LEU A 200 9.77 8.61 -4.43
C LEU A 200 9.75 8.13 -2.98
N PRO A 201 9.18 8.85 -2.00
CA PRO A 201 9.06 8.37 -0.63
C PRO A 201 8.26 7.10 -0.48
N ILE A 202 7.17 6.95 -1.24
CA ILE A 202 6.32 5.77 -1.20
C ILE A 202 7.09 4.58 -1.75
N TRP A 203 7.64 4.70 -2.96
CA TRP A 203 8.44 3.59 -3.53
C TRP A 203 9.69 3.27 -2.72
N GLY A 204 10.38 4.29 -2.20
CA GLY A 204 11.52 4.11 -1.31
C GLY A 204 11.15 3.35 -0.03
N ALA A 205 10.01 3.68 0.58
CA ALA A 205 9.50 2.95 1.73
C ALA A 205 9.19 1.49 1.39
N PHE A 206 8.56 1.23 0.23
CA PHE A 206 8.31 -0.15 -0.23
C PHE A 206 9.59 -0.94 -0.42
N VAL A 207 10.60 -0.38 -1.09
CA VAL A 207 11.90 -1.03 -1.29
C VAL A 207 12.58 -1.31 0.05
N ILE A 208 12.66 -0.33 0.95
CA ILE A 208 13.33 -0.50 2.25
C ILE A 208 12.59 -1.53 3.11
N ALA A 209 11.26 -1.41 3.22
CA ALA A 209 10.46 -2.33 4.00
C ALA A 209 10.55 -3.76 3.43
N TYR A 210 10.58 -3.90 2.10
CA TYR A 210 10.81 -5.17 1.43
C TYR A 210 12.16 -5.79 1.77
N LEU A 211 13.26 -5.01 1.71
CA LEU A 211 14.60 -5.49 2.06
C LEU A 211 14.67 -5.95 3.52
N ILE A 212 14.02 -5.24 4.43
CA ILE A 212 13.91 -5.65 5.84
C ILE A 212 13.10 -6.96 5.94
N GLN A 213 12.04 -7.07 5.15
CA GLN A 213 11.15 -8.22 5.17
C GLN A 213 11.78 -9.48 4.56
N LEU A 214 12.70 -9.34 3.59
CA LEU A 214 13.47 -10.44 3.01
C LEU A 214 14.25 -11.23 4.06
N PHE A 215 14.74 -10.57 5.12
CA PHE A 215 15.38 -11.27 6.23
C PHE A 215 14.42 -12.27 6.89
N TRP A 216 13.18 -11.85 7.15
CA TRP A 216 12.16 -12.72 7.73
C TRP A 216 11.75 -13.85 6.79
N TYR A 217 11.62 -13.55 5.49
CA TYR A 217 11.26 -14.57 4.50
C TYR A 217 12.38 -15.55 4.18
N GLY A 218 13.64 -15.12 4.26
CA GLY A 218 14.80 -16.01 4.19
C GLY A 218 14.86 -17.01 5.35
N LEU A 219 14.19 -16.71 6.47
CA LEU A 219 14.00 -17.62 7.61
C LEU A 219 12.66 -18.39 7.53
N ALA A 220 11.83 -18.11 6.53
CA ALA A 220 10.45 -18.56 6.40
C ALA A 220 10.23 -19.73 5.42
N ASP A 221 11.30 -20.35 4.91
CA ASP A 221 11.22 -21.54 4.04
C ASP A 221 10.24 -22.65 4.55
N PRO A 222 9.99 -22.83 5.88
CA PRO A 222 8.98 -23.78 6.36
C PRO A 222 7.52 -23.27 6.39
N TRP A 223 7.18 -22.08 5.90
CA TRP A 223 5.86 -21.45 6.14
C TRP A 223 4.78 -21.81 5.12
N THR A 224 5.15 -22.43 4.00
CA THR A 224 4.22 -22.72 2.89
C THR A 224 3.55 -24.08 3.12
N GLU A 225 2.21 -24.13 3.18
CA GLU A 225 1.44 -25.37 3.40
C GLU A 225 1.07 -26.08 2.10
N SER A 226 0.75 -25.30 1.06
CA SER A 226 0.37 -25.83 -0.25
C SER A 226 1.36 -25.34 -1.30
N GLY A 227 2.07 -26.29 -1.89
CA GLY A 227 2.75 -26.07 -3.15
C GLY A 227 1.68 -25.80 -4.20
N ARG A 228 1.55 -24.54 -4.64
CA ARG A 228 1.16 -24.35 -6.04
C ARG A 228 2.09 -25.22 -6.88
N PRO A 229 1.57 -25.95 -7.89
CA PRO A 229 2.42 -26.71 -8.78
C PRO A 229 3.23 -25.74 -9.63
N PHE A 230 4.34 -25.26 -9.08
CA PHE A 230 5.47 -24.67 -9.78
C PHE A 230 6.72 -25.04 -8.97
#